data_AF-A0AAD9NDX4-F1
#
_entry.id   AF-A0AAD9NDX4-F1
#
_cell.length_a   1.000
_cell.length_b   1.000
_cell.length_c   1.000
_cell.angle_alpha   90.00
_cell.angle_beta   90.00
_cell.angle_gamma   90.00
#
_symmetry.space_group_name_H-M   'P 1'
#
loop_
_entity.id
_entity.type
_entity.pdbx_description
1 polymer ?
#
loop_
_entity_poly.entity_id
_entity_poly.type
_entity_poly.pdbx_seq_one_letter_code
_entity_poly.pdbx_strand_id
1 'polypeptide(L)'
;MLEKEGRGVLNPNCVDYMGRNALHLAIDSESVEAIEILMEKYPPDVTPLMLAAHKNDHEMIQMFLARGSAIEKPHAIYCQCQDCFVKQQCDSLKRSRSRLNAYKALSSPAYIALSSLDPITETFELRQEMMQIAEVEKEFQ
;
A
#
# COMPACT_ATOMS: atom_id res chain seq x y z
N MET A 1 43.00 -18.18 3.74
CA MET A 1 41.77 -19.00 3.79
C MET A 1 40.63 -18.05 4.07
N LEU A 2 39.85 -17.77 3.04
CA LEU A 2 38.68 -16.90 3.05
C LEU A 2 37.48 -17.68 3.59
N GLU A 3 36.81 -17.18 4.64
CA GLU A 3 35.39 -17.41 4.99
C GLU A 3 35.05 -16.36 6.08
N LYS A 4 34.01 -15.52 6.05
CA LYS A 4 32.88 -15.31 5.15
C LYS A 4 32.44 -13.84 5.23
N GLU A 5 32.05 -13.32 4.08
CA GLU A 5 31.57 -11.96 3.84
C GLU A 5 30.45 -11.55 4.79
N GLY A 6 30.57 -10.34 5.32
CA GLY A 6 29.40 -9.59 5.76
C GLY A 6 28.50 -9.38 4.55
N ARG A 7 27.40 -10.14 4.47
CA ARG A 7 26.28 -9.79 3.58
C ARG A 7 25.75 -8.45 4.05
N GLY A 8 26.26 -7.37 3.46
CA GLY A 8 25.61 -6.08 3.50
C GLY A 8 24.16 -6.31 3.05
N VAL A 9 23.21 -5.89 3.89
CA VAL A 9 21.79 -5.99 3.57
C VAL A 9 21.58 -5.20 2.27
N LEU A 10 21.37 -5.91 1.16
CA LEU A 10 21.12 -5.29 -0.14
C LEU A 10 19.77 -4.58 -0.07
N ASN A 11 19.77 -3.26 -0.29
CA ASN A 11 18.53 -2.50 -0.38
C ASN A 11 17.97 -2.65 -1.81
N PRO A 12 16.84 -3.36 -2.00
CA PRO A 12 16.26 -3.58 -3.33
C PRO A 12 15.75 -2.29 -3.98
N ASN A 13 15.60 -1.21 -3.19
CA ASN A 13 15.15 0.10 -3.67
C ASN A 13 16.29 1.04 -4.05
N CYS A 14 17.56 0.61 -3.99
CA CYS A 14 18.65 1.41 -4.54
C CYS A 14 18.43 1.64 -6.04
N VAL A 15 18.78 2.85 -6.50
CA VAL A 15 18.66 3.26 -7.90
C VAL A 15 20.03 3.52 -8.52
N ASP A 16 20.15 3.29 -9.83
CA ASP A 16 21.31 3.71 -10.62
C ASP A 16 21.31 5.23 -10.86
N TYR A 17 22.30 5.74 -11.60
CA TYR A 17 22.39 7.17 -11.93
C TYR A 17 21.25 7.68 -12.83
N MET A 18 20.49 6.76 -13.46
CA MET A 18 19.28 7.07 -14.23
C MET A 18 18.01 6.99 -13.38
N GLY A 19 18.10 6.66 -12.08
CA GLY A 19 16.95 6.50 -11.21
C GLY A 19 16.26 5.13 -11.33
N ARG A 20 16.87 4.15 -12.02
CA ARG A 20 16.32 2.82 -12.19
C ARG A 20 16.75 1.90 -11.05
N ASN A 21 15.79 1.29 -10.38
CA ASN A 21 16.05 0.22 -9.42
C ASN A 21 16.24 -1.15 -10.11
N ALA A 22 16.57 -2.18 -9.33
CA ALA A 22 16.75 -3.54 -9.83
C ALA A 22 15.53 -4.07 -10.61
N LEU A 23 14.31 -3.69 -10.20
CA LEU A 23 13.08 -4.11 -10.88
C LEU A 23 12.94 -3.49 -12.27
N HIS A 24 13.31 -2.20 -12.43
CA HIS A 24 13.33 -1.58 -13.76
C HIS A 24 14.31 -2.28 -14.70
N LEU A 25 15.50 -2.66 -14.22
CA LEU A 25 16.49 -3.39 -15.01
C LEU A 25 15.99 -4.80 -15.38
N ALA A 26 15.27 -5.47 -14.48
CA ALA A 26 14.65 -6.76 -14.75
C ALA A 26 13.55 -6.67 -15.81
N ILE A 27 12.76 -5.58 -15.80
CA ILE A 27 11.74 -5.29 -16.83
C ILE A 27 12.41 -4.98 -18.18
N ASP A 28 13.42 -4.11 -18.21
CA ASP A 28 14.17 -3.74 -19.42
C ASP A 28 14.85 -4.96 -20.08
N SER A 29 15.21 -5.96 -19.28
CA SER A 29 15.81 -7.22 -19.74
C SER A 29 14.82 -8.36 -19.98
N GLU A 30 13.51 -8.10 -19.80
CA GLU A 30 12.42 -9.08 -19.93
C GLU A 30 12.63 -10.36 -19.08
N SER A 31 13.38 -10.26 -17.99
CA SER A 31 13.69 -11.40 -17.12
C SER A 31 12.54 -11.67 -16.16
N VAL A 32 11.59 -12.50 -16.59
CA VAL A 32 10.40 -12.87 -15.79
C VAL A 32 10.77 -13.41 -14.42
N GLU A 33 11.77 -14.28 -14.33
CA GLU A 33 12.24 -14.85 -13.06
C GLU A 33 12.76 -13.77 -12.10
N ALA A 34 13.54 -12.80 -12.60
CA ALA A 34 14.03 -11.69 -11.78
C ALA A 34 12.89 -10.76 -11.35
N ILE A 35 11.90 -10.52 -12.23
CA ILE A 35 10.71 -9.72 -11.91
C ILE A 35 9.94 -10.38 -10.76
N GLU A 36 9.66 -11.69 -10.84
CA GLU A 36 8.93 -12.42 -9.80
C GLU A 36 9.65 -12.34 -8.44
N ILE A 37 10.95 -12.64 -8.40
CA ILE A 37 11.76 -12.58 -7.17
C ILE A 37 11.78 -11.18 -6.56
N LEU A 38 11.91 -10.13 -7.39
CA LEU A 38 11.95 -8.76 -6.91
C LEU A 38 10.57 -8.28 -6.47
N MET A 39 9.49 -8.74 -7.12
CA MET A 39 8.12 -8.42 -6.74
C MET A 39 7.76 -8.97 -5.35
N GLU A 40 8.29 -10.12 -4.93
CA GLU A 40 8.11 -10.65 -3.57
C GLU A 40 8.60 -9.70 -2.46
N LYS A 41 9.49 -8.74 -2.78
CA LYS A 41 9.98 -7.74 -1.82
C LYS A 41 9.04 -6.56 -1.64
N TYR A 42 8.08 -6.37 -2.54
CA TYR A 42 7.12 -5.28 -2.43
C TYR A 42 5.95 -5.68 -1.54
N PRO A 43 5.49 -4.79 -0.65
CA PRO A 43 4.33 -5.04 0.19
C PRO A 43 3.09 -5.30 -0.70
N PRO A 44 2.48 -6.49 -0.66
CA PRO A 44 1.33 -6.81 -1.50
C PRO A 44 0.07 -6.03 -1.10
N ASP A 45 0.11 -5.34 0.05
CA ASP A 45 -1.00 -4.59 0.61
C ASP A 45 -1.11 -3.14 0.11
N VAL A 46 -0.23 -2.70 -0.79
CA VAL A 46 -0.30 -1.37 -1.42
C VAL A 46 -0.51 -1.51 -2.92
N THR A 47 -1.69 -1.10 -3.40
CA THR A 47 -1.98 -1.07 -4.84
C THR A 47 -1.38 0.17 -5.51
N PRO A 48 -1.21 0.18 -6.85
CA PRO A 48 -0.76 1.37 -7.57
C PRO A 48 -1.62 2.62 -7.33
N LEU A 49 -2.94 2.46 -7.24
CA LEU A 49 -3.86 3.55 -6.91
C LEU A 49 -3.65 4.06 -5.47
N MET A 50 -3.44 3.15 -4.51
CA MET A 50 -3.10 3.55 -3.13
C MET A 50 -1.79 4.35 -3.07
N LEU A 51 -0.78 3.93 -3.85
CA LEU A 51 0.50 4.65 -3.91
C LEU A 51 0.35 6.05 -4.56
N ALA A 52 -0.42 6.16 -5.64
CA ALA A 52 -0.75 7.44 -6.26
C ALA A 52 -1.49 8.37 -5.28
N ALA A 53 -2.47 7.83 -4.54
CA ALA A 53 -3.17 8.54 -3.48
C ALA A 53 -2.24 8.97 -2.33
N HIS A 54 -1.33 8.11 -1.87
CA HIS A 54 -0.31 8.47 -0.87
C HIS A 54 0.63 9.60 -1.33
N LYS A 55 0.83 9.73 -2.64
CA LYS A 55 1.61 10.81 -3.26
C LYS A 55 0.78 12.03 -3.64
N ASN A 56 -0.54 11.96 -3.46
CA ASN A 56 -1.49 13.00 -3.85
C ASN A 56 -1.36 13.39 -5.33
N ASP A 57 -1.08 12.40 -6.19
CA ASP A 57 -0.89 12.55 -7.63
C ASP A 57 -2.24 12.50 -8.36
N HIS A 58 -2.79 13.68 -8.65
CA HIS A 58 -4.13 13.81 -9.23
C HIS A 58 -4.26 13.14 -10.61
N GLU A 59 -3.25 13.23 -11.47
CA GLU A 59 -3.32 12.70 -12.84
C GLU A 59 -3.36 11.17 -12.82
N MET A 60 -2.49 10.56 -12.01
CA MET A 60 -2.46 9.10 -11.87
C MET A 60 -3.74 8.59 -11.20
N ILE A 61 -4.22 9.26 -10.14
CA ILE A 61 -5.48 8.90 -9.47
C ILE A 61 -6.64 8.97 -10.47
N GLN A 62 -6.80 10.08 -11.19
CA GLN A 62 -7.86 10.24 -12.18
C GLN A 62 -7.79 9.17 -13.27
N MET A 63 -6.58 8.86 -13.75
CA MET A 63 -6.35 7.82 -14.74
C MET A 63 -6.79 6.43 -14.25
N PHE A 64 -6.49 6.08 -13.00
CA PHE A 64 -6.93 4.81 -12.40
C PHE A 64 -8.44 4.77 -12.17
N LEU A 65 -9.03 5.84 -11.63
CA LEU A 65 -10.48 5.96 -11.42
C LEU A 65 -11.26 5.86 -12.74
N ALA A 66 -10.77 6.50 -13.81
CA ALA A 66 -11.39 6.43 -15.14
C ALA A 66 -11.42 5.01 -15.73
N ARG A 67 -10.52 4.12 -15.28
CA ARG A 67 -10.51 2.69 -15.64
C ARG A 67 -11.31 1.81 -14.68
N GLY A 68 -12.06 2.40 -13.74
CA GLY A 68 -12.88 1.67 -12.77
C GLY A 68 -12.09 1.08 -11.60
N SER A 69 -10.83 1.45 -11.40
CA SER A 69 -10.11 1.10 -10.18
C SER A 69 -10.66 1.92 -9.01
N ALA A 70 -10.79 1.31 -7.84
CA ALA A 70 -11.19 2.00 -6.61
C ALA A 70 -10.42 1.43 -5.42
N ILE A 71 -10.25 2.24 -4.37
CA ILE A 71 -9.69 1.78 -3.10
C ILE A 71 -10.83 1.20 -2.28
N GLU A 72 -10.75 -0.10 -1.99
CA GLU A 72 -11.73 -0.77 -1.15
C GLU A 72 -11.58 -0.33 0.31
N LYS A 73 -12.72 0.00 0.93
CA LYS A 73 -12.76 0.37 2.34
C LYS A 73 -12.47 -0.87 3.19
N PRO A 74 -11.51 -0.82 4.13
CA PRO A 74 -11.24 -1.95 5.00
C PRO A 74 -12.47 -2.35 5.82
N HIS A 75 -12.61 -3.65 6.09
CA HIS A 75 -13.65 -4.12 7.00
C HIS A 75 -13.45 -3.56 8.41
N ALA A 76 -14.56 -3.46 9.15
CA ALA A 76 -14.55 -3.14 10.58
C ALA A 76 -13.56 -4.03 11.35
N ILE A 77 -12.97 -3.47 12.41
CA ILE A 77 -11.89 -4.11 13.18
C ILE A 77 -12.31 -5.50 13.69
N TYR A 78 -13.54 -5.59 14.19
CA TYR A 78 -14.17 -6.79 14.74
C TYR A 78 -14.94 -7.62 13.70
N CYS A 79 -14.69 -7.43 12.39
CA CYS A 79 -15.30 -8.26 11.35
C CYS A 79 -14.90 -9.75 11.51
N GLN A 80 -15.89 -10.63 11.43
CA GLN A 80 -15.73 -12.08 11.58
C GLN A 80 -15.91 -12.86 10.27
N CYS A 81 -15.82 -12.20 9.11
CA CYS A 81 -15.88 -12.91 7.83
C CYS A 81 -14.67 -13.84 7.67
N GLN A 82 -14.82 -14.87 6.83
CA GLN A 82 -13.77 -15.86 6.60
C GLN A 82 -12.44 -15.22 6.19
N ASP A 83 -12.46 -14.22 5.30
CA ASP A 83 -11.25 -13.53 4.84
C ASP A 83 -10.53 -12.78 5.95
N CYS A 84 -11.29 -12.07 6.81
CA CYS A 84 -10.72 -11.36 7.96
C CYS A 84 -10.15 -12.33 8.99
N PHE A 85 -10.84 -13.45 9.22
CA PHE A 85 -10.41 -14.49 10.14
C PHE A 85 -9.10 -15.15 9.68
N VAL A 86 -9.00 -15.51 8.40
CA VAL A 86 -7.77 -16.07 7.81
C VAL A 86 -6.62 -15.08 7.89
N LYS A 87 -6.82 -13.83 7.47
CA LYS A 87 -5.78 -12.78 7.53
C LYS A 87 -5.29 -12.53 8.97
N GLN A 88 -6.19 -12.57 9.95
CA GLN A 88 -5.83 -12.40 11.37
C GLN A 88 -4.99 -13.55 11.91
N GLN A 89 -5.24 -14.80 11.50
CA GLN A 89 -4.45 -15.94 11.93
C GLN A 89 -3.07 -16.02 11.28
N CYS A 90 -2.94 -15.56 10.03
CA CYS A 90 -1.64 -15.56 9.36
C CYS A 90 -0.67 -14.54 9.95
N ASP A 91 -1.07 -13.27 10.02
CA ASP A 91 -0.18 -12.18 10.47
C ASP A 91 -1.00 -10.93 10.86
N SER A 92 -1.16 -10.73 12.18
CA SER A 92 -1.91 -9.59 12.72
C SER A 92 -1.28 -8.24 12.35
N LEU A 93 0.05 -8.14 12.33
CA LEU A 93 0.76 -6.90 12.00
C LEU A 93 0.59 -6.54 10.52
N LYS A 94 0.67 -7.53 9.62
CA LYS A 94 0.37 -7.28 8.19
C LYS A 94 -1.07 -6.84 7.98
N ARG A 95 -2.03 -7.40 8.73
CA ARG A 95 -3.43 -6.98 8.66
C ARG A 95 -3.59 -5.51 9.08
N SER A 96 -3.01 -5.12 10.22
CA SER A 96 -3.09 -3.75 10.72
C SER A 96 -2.33 -2.77 9.81
N ARG A 97 -1.17 -3.16 9.26
CA ARG A 97 -0.43 -2.37 8.27
C ARG A 97 -1.22 -2.16 6.97
N SER A 98 -1.86 -3.21 6.46
CA SER A 98 -2.70 -3.14 5.26
C SER A 98 -3.88 -2.19 5.46
N ARG A 99 -4.56 -2.27 6.62
CA ARG A 99 -5.64 -1.34 6.99
C ARG A 99 -5.14 0.11 7.04
N LEU A 100 -4.00 0.35 7.70
CA LEU A 100 -3.38 1.67 7.77
C LEU A 100 -3.07 2.23 6.39
N ASN A 101 -2.48 1.42 5.50
CA ASN A 101 -2.17 1.83 4.13
C ASN A 101 -3.43 2.21 3.34
N ALA A 102 -4.52 1.45 3.49
CA ALA A 102 -5.79 1.75 2.84
C ALA A 102 -6.40 3.06 3.36
N TYR A 103 -6.52 3.24 4.69
CA TYR A 103 -7.06 4.49 5.26
C TYR A 103 -6.20 5.71 4.95
N LYS A 104 -4.87 5.57 4.92
CA LYS A 104 -3.98 6.64 4.46
C LYS A 104 -4.24 7.04 3.01
N ALA A 105 -4.61 6.10 2.16
CA ALA A 105 -4.95 6.39 0.77
C ALA A 105 -6.36 7.00 0.64
N LEU A 106 -7.34 6.48 1.38
CA LEU A 106 -8.71 7.00 1.42
C LEU A 106 -8.78 8.44 1.95
N SER A 107 -7.90 8.79 2.90
CA SER A 107 -7.79 10.14 3.45
C SER A 107 -6.99 11.12 2.58
N SER A 108 -6.52 10.70 1.40
CA SER A 108 -5.80 11.58 0.48
C SER A 108 -6.72 12.67 -0.08
N PRO A 109 -6.37 13.97 0.04
CA PRO A 109 -7.20 15.05 -0.48
C PRO A 109 -7.50 14.93 -1.98
N ALA A 110 -6.50 14.53 -2.78
CA ALA A 110 -6.67 14.31 -4.21
C ALA A 110 -7.64 13.17 -4.51
N TYR A 111 -7.55 12.08 -3.74
CA TYR A 111 -8.45 10.94 -3.91
C TYR A 111 -9.89 11.33 -3.57
N ILE A 112 -10.14 11.88 -2.38
CA ILE A 112 -11.47 12.30 -1.94
C ILE A 112 -12.10 13.27 -2.94
N ALA A 113 -11.34 14.27 -3.41
CA ALA A 113 -11.84 15.27 -4.37
C ALA A 113 -12.23 14.68 -5.73
N LEU A 114 -11.61 13.58 -6.15
CA LEU A 114 -11.86 12.94 -7.45
C LEU A 114 -12.85 11.77 -7.35
N SER A 115 -13.00 11.14 -6.19
CA SER A 115 -13.81 9.94 -6.00
C SER A 115 -15.16 10.17 -5.31
N SER A 116 -15.29 11.22 -4.48
CA SER A 116 -16.51 11.48 -3.70
C SER A 116 -17.37 12.58 -4.32
N LEU A 117 -18.69 12.44 -4.20
CA LEU A 117 -19.68 13.46 -4.57
C LEU A 117 -19.74 14.58 -3.52
N ASP A 118 -19.43 14.28 -2.26
CA ASP A 118 -19.34 15.24 -1.16
C ASP A 118 -18.02 15.03 -0.39
N PRO A 119 -16.93 15.65 -0.87
CA PRO A 119 -15.63 15.56 -0.22
C PRO A 119 -15.60 16.01 1.24
N ILE A 120 -16.45 16.97 1.61
CA ILE A 120 -16.45 17.55 2.96
C ILE A 120 -17.01 16.51 3.93
N THR A 121 -18.18 15.96 3.64
CA THR A 121 -18.81 14.93 4.48
C THR A 121 -17.94 13.68 4.57
N GLU A 122 -17.41 13.20 3.44
CA GLU A 122 -16.50 12.04 3.40
C GLU A 122 -15.28 12.24 4.31
N THR A 123 -14.67 13.44 4.28
CA THR A 123 -13.52 13.76 5.13
C THR A 123 -13.86 13.68 6.62
N PHE A 124 -15.03 14.18 7.03
CA PHE A 124 -15.45 14.12 8.43
C PHE A 124 -15.75 12.70 8.89
N GLU A 125 -16.41 11.90 8.05
CA GLU A 125 -16.71 10.49 8.35
C GLU A 125 -15.42 9.67 8.46
N LEU A 126 -14.50 9.80 7.50
CA LEU A 126 -13.20 9.13 7.54
C LEU A 126 -12.40 9.51 8.80
N ARG A 127 -12.42 10.78 9.19
CA ARG A 127 -11.76 11.23 10.43
C ARG A 127 -12.33 10.51 11.65
N GLN A 128 -13.66 10.42 11.77
CA GLN A 128 -14.31 9.75 12.90
C GLN A 128 -13.96 8.26 12.96
N GLU A 129 -13.98 7.57 11.82
CA GLU A 129 -13.59 6.16 11.75
C GLU A 129 -12.13 5.94 12.12
N MET A 130 -11.22 6.75 11.59
CA MET A 130 -9.79 6.62 11.90
C MET A 130 -9.50 6.87 13.37
N MET A 131 -10.22 7.78 14.04
CA MET A 131 -10.09 8.00 15.49
C MET A 131 -10.51 6.75 16.28
N GLN A 132 -11.63 6.11 15.93
CA GLN A 132 -12.06 4.87 16.57
C GLN A 132 -11.06 3.73 16.37
N ILE A 133 -10.49 3.62 15.16
CA ILE A 133 -9.49 2.61 14.85
C ILE A 133 -8.21 2.86 15.66
N ALA A 134 -7.76 4.10 15.74
CA ALA A 134 -6.58 4.46 16.52
C ALA A 134 -6.73 4.06 17.99
N GLU A 135 -7.91 4.20 18.60
CA GLU A 135 -8.12 3.78 20.00
C GLU A 135 -7.94 2.27 20.22
N VAL A 136 -8.27 1.46 19.22
CA VAL A 136 -8.25 -0.01 19.30
C VAL A 136 -6.90 -0.58 18.86
N GLU A 137 -6.36 -0.12 17.73
CA GLU A 137 -5.08 -0.58 17.18
C GLU A 137 -3.93 0.31 17.69
N LYS A 138 -3.19 -0.21 18.68
CA LYS A 138 -2.08 0.51 19.33
C LYS A 138 -0.74 0.27 18.65
N GLU A 139 -0.68 -0.61 17.67
CA GLU A 139 0.54 -1.06 16.99
C GLU A 139 1.24 0.06 16.20
N PHE A 140 0.51 1.12 15.83
CA PHE A 140 1.00 2.24 15.01
C PHE A 140 0.73 3.62 15.63
N GLN A 141 0.46 3.68 16.94
CA GLN A 141 0.32 4.93 17.69
C GLN A 141 1.68 5.61 17.94
#